data_AF-A0A847JDJ2-F1
#
_entry.id   AF-A0A847JDJ2-F1
#
_cell.length_a   1.000
_cell.length_b   1.000
_cell.length_c   1.000
_cell.angle_alpha   90.00
_cell.angle_beta   90.00
_cell.angle_gamma   90.00
#
_symmetry.space_group_name_H-M   'P 1'
#
loop_
_entity.id
_entity.type
_entity.pdbx_description
1 polymer ?
#
loop_
_entity_poly.entity_id
_entity_poly.type
_entity_poly.pdbx_seq_one_letter_code
_entity_poly.pdbx_strand_id
1 'polypeptide(L)'
;KAAHGAGIRAGFAEEMDRIAASLRDGELVADLDRRYDFAYEVTDGIVPPVVAEIHDVAEVASDRRLILTLGSFEIVRPARLSTRPPTWRDYLLVEAYSAPAPTAVGPRNGAEQSAWDEAYGSAKEIGVREARATFTENLDRLDRDLAGMRRYHELAARGALSLPIVTTGKTKLRISKNGRRADVGERVVELKVTPSFKAASPAAFR
;
A
#
# COMPACT_ATOMS: atom_id res chain seq x y z
N LYS A 1 15.05 3.72 29.45
CA LYS A 1 14.00 3.06 28.63
C LYS A 1 12.92 4.02 28.14
N ALA A 2 12.33 4.85 29.02
CA ALA A 2 11.30 5.82 28.60
C ALA A 2 11.86 6.96 27.72
N ALA A 3 13.03 7.53 28.03
CA ALA A 3 13.70 8.56 27.22
C ALA A 3 13.97 8.07 25.79
N HIS A 4 14.56 6.88 25.72
CA HIS A 4 14.92 6.21 24.48
C HIS A 4 13.69 5.98 23.59
N GLY A 5 12.60 5.41 24.13
CA GLY A 5 11.37 5.22 23.36
C GLY A 5 10.70 6.54 22.94
N ALA A 6 10.79 7.59 23.75
CA ALA A 6 10.31 8.92 23.40
C ALA A 6 11.13 9.55 22.28
N GLY A 7 12.47 9.44 22.34
CA GLY A 7 13.38 9.92 21.30
C GLY A 7 13.10 9.26 19.95
N ILE A 8 12.96 7.92 19.90
CA ILE A 8 12.61 7.20 18.67
C ILE A 8 11.32 7.73 18.06
N ARG A 9 10.23 7.82 18.84
CA ARG A 9 8.94 8.29 18.30
C ARG A 9 9.01 9.73 17.80
N ALA A 10 9.70 10.61 18.53
CA ALA A 10 9.87 11.99 18.13
C ALA A 10 10.68 12.09 16.83
N GLY A 11 11.83 11.40 16.74
CA GLY A 11 12.66 11.40 15.54
C GLY A 11 11.95 10.81 14.33
N PHE A 12 11.16 9.75 14.53
CA PHE A 12 10.34 9.15 13.48
C PHE A 12 9.28 10.13 12.98
N ALA A 13 8.48 10.71 13.89
CA ALA A 13 7.40 11.63 13.52
C ALA A 13 7.93 12.89 12.81
N GLU A 14 8.99 13.51 13.34
CA GLU A 14 9.61 14.69 12.72
C GLU A 14 10.15 14.39 11.32
N GLU A 15 10.76 13.23 11.09
CA GLU A 15 11.26 12.86 9.77
C GLU A 15 10.12 12.52 8.80
N MET A 16 9.06 11.85 9.25
CA MET A 16 7.87 11.61 8.44
C MET A 16 7.21 12.93 8.00
N ASP A 17 7.11 13.92 8.90
CA ASP A 17 6.60 15.25 8.58
C ASP A 17 7.50 15.97 7.56
N ARG A 18 8.82 15.85 7.72
CA ARG A 18 9.80 16.42 6.78
C ARG A 18 9.66 15.80 5.39
N ILE A 19 9.53 14.47 5.30
CA ILE A 19 9.32 13.74 4.04
C ILE A 19 7.97 14.13 3.43
N ALA A 20 6.90 14.19 4.23
CA ALA A 20 5.59 14.59 3.74
C ALA A 20 5.59 16.05 3.22
N ALA A 21 6.38 16.93 3.83
CA ALA A 21 6.56 18.29 3.35
C ALA A 21 7.33 18.35 2.03
N SER A 22 8.40 17.56 1.86
CA SER A 22 9.15 17.52 0.60
C SER A 22 8.32 16.96 -0.56
N LEU A 23 7.44 15.99 -0.29
CA LEU A 23 6.50 15.41 -1.27
C LEU A 23 5.38 16.37 -1.70
N ARG A 24 5.24 17.53 -1.05
CA ARG A 24 4.26 18.57 -1.42
C ARG A 24 4.84 19.66 -2.31
N ASP A 25 6.13 19.56 -2.66
CA ASP A 25 6.74 20.44 -3.64
C ASP A 25 6.05 20.30 -5.02
N GLY A 26 5.74 21.43 -5.66
CA GLY A 26 4.85 21.46 -6.82
C GLY A 26 5.39 20.71 -8.04
N GLU A 27 6.70 20.79 -8.29
CA GLU A 27 7.34 20.10 -9.40
C GLU A 27 7.38 18.59 -9.17
N LEU A 28 7.78 18.15 -7.97
CA LEU A 28 7.78 16.74 -7.59
C LEU A 28 6.37 16.13 -7.63
N VAL A 29 5.35 16.88 -7.17
CA VAL A 29 3.95 16.45 -7.25
C VAL A 29 3.55 16.14 -8.69
N ALA A 30 3.85 17.05 -9.62
CA ALA A 30 3.50 16.88 -11.03
C ALA A 30 4.27 15.73 -11.70
N ASP A 31 5.51 15.47 -11.28
CA ASP A 31 6.28 14.31 -11.73
C ASP A 31 5.68 13.00 -11.21
N LEU A 32 5.39 12.92 -9.91
CA LEU A 32 4.79 11.74 -9.29
C LEU A 32 3.39 11.44 -9.83
N ASP A 33 2.56 12.46 -10.06
CA ASP A 33 1.23 12.29 -10.67
C ASP A 33 1.32 11.71 -12.10
N ARG A 34 2.36 12.06 -12.85
CA ARG A 34 2.60 11.55 -14.21
C ARG A 34 3.19 10.15 -14.21
N ARG A 35 4.17 9.88 -13.33
CA ARG A 35 4.86 8.60 -13.22
C ARG A 35 3.95 7.50 -12.67
N TYR A 36 3.11 7.85 -11.70
CA TYR A 36 2.22 6.93 -11.00
C TYR A 36 0.75 7.14 -11.38
N ASP A 37 0.46 7.06 -12.68
CA ASP A 37 -0.90 7.13 -13.19
C ASP A 37 -1.65 5.79 -13.00
N PHE A 38 -2.26 5.64 -11.83
CA PHE A 38 -3.16 4.53 -11.52
C PHE A 38 -4.53 4.65 -12.20
N ALA A 39 -4.90 5.82 -12.72
CA ALA A 39 -6.23 6.02 -13.30
C ALA A 39 -6.43 5.13 -14.52
N TYR A 40 -5.36 4.92 -15.30
CA TYR A 40 -5.34 4.02 -16.44
C TYR A 40 -5.55 2.54 -16.06
N GLU A 41 -5.20 2.15 -14.84
CA GLU A 41 -5.30 0.77 -14.38
C GLU A 41 -6.72 0.41 -13.90
N VAL A 42 -7.54 1.41 -13.57
CA VAL A 42 -8.86 1.25 -12.94
C VAL A 42 -9.99 1.31 -13.97
N THR A 43 -10.86 0.29 -13.97
CA THR A 43 -12.01 0.21 -14.89
C THR A 43 -13.31 0.15 -14.10
N ASP A 44 -14.25 1.05 -14.39
CA ASP A 44 -15.60 1.07 -13.77
C ASP A 44 -15.59 1.09 -12.22
N GLY A 45 -14.58 1.72 -11.62
CA GLY A 45 -14.42 1.77 -10.16
C GLY A 45 -13.85 0.47 -9.57
N ILE A 46 -13.33 -0.42 -10.40
CA ILE A 46 -12.64 -1.64 -9.99
C ILE A 46 -11.13 -1.39 -10.07
N VAL A 47 -10.48 -1.45 -8.92
CA VAL A 47 -9.02 -1.52 -8.86
C VAL A 47 -8.63 -2.97 -9.16
N PRO A 48 -7.78 -3.21 -10.17
CA PRO A 48 -7.37 -4.56 -10.54
C PRO A 48 -6.56 -5.21 -9.41
N PRO A 49 -6.44 -6.55 -9.41
CA PRO A 49 -5.55 -7.22 -8.49
C PRO A 49 -4.10 -6.83 -8.78
N VAL A 50 -3.23 -7.00 -7.78
CA VAL A 50 -1.79 -6.88 -7.97
C VAL A 50 -1.20 -8.26 -8.12
N VAL A 51 -0.51 -8.49 -9.24
CA VAL A 51 0.19 -9.73 -9.53
C VAL A 51 1.69 -9.55 -9.32
N ALA A 52 2.24 -10.28 -8.36
CA ALA A 52 3.68 -10.44 -8.18
C ALA A 52 4.21 -11.53 -9.12
N GLU A 53 5.48 -11.39 -9.50
CA GLU A 53 6.22 -12.36 -10.31
C GLU A 53 7.53 -12.67 -9.60
N ILE A 54 7.83 -13.94 -9.46
CA ILE A 54 9.02 -14.47 -8.79
C ILE A 54 9.76 -15.31 -9.82
N HIS A 55 11.02 -14.97 -10.09
CA HIS A 55 11.87 -15.69 -11.03
C HIS A 55 12.75 -16.70 -10.30
N ASP A 56 13.15 -17.76 -11.00
CA ASP A 56 14.19 -18.70 -10.58
C ASP A 56 13.99 -19.28 -9.16
N VAL A 57 12.80 -19.80 -8.89
CA VAL A 57 12.48 -20.44 -7.60
C VAL A 57 13.02 -21.87 -7.58
N ALA A 58 13.94 -22.13 -6.66
CA ALA A 58 14.41 -23.47 -6.33
C ALA A 58 13.96 -23.86 -4.92
N GLU A 59 13.21 -24.96 -4.80
CA GLU A 59 12.71 -25.48 -3.54
C GLU A 59 13.18 -26.93 -3.35
N VAL A 60 13.90 -27.19 -2.27
CA VAL A 60 14.20 -28.56 -1.82
C VAL A 60 13.05 -29.03 -0.95
N ALA A 61 12.03 -29.65 -1.57
CA ALA A 61 10.84 -30.10 -0.89
C ALA A 61 11.09 -31.32 0.02
N SER A 62 12.14 -32.12 -0.27
CA SER A 62 12.62 -33.19 0.59
C SER A 62 14.06 -33.60 0.25
N ASP A 63 14.63 -34.54 1.01
CA ASP A 63 15.92 -35.19 0.74
C ASP A 63 16.04 -35.83 -0.65
N ARG A 64 14.91 -36.08 -1.32
CA ARG A 64 14.80 -36.72 -2.64
C ARG A 64 14.02 -35.89 -3.66
N ARG A 65 13.65 -34.63 -3.36
CA ARG A 65 12.82 -33.82 -4.25
C ARG A 65 13.30 -32.38 -4.32
N LEU A 66 13.69 -31.98 -5.53
CA LEU A 66 14.02 -30.60 -5.91
C LEU A 66 12.95 -30.12 -6.91
N ILE A 67 12.35 -28.95 -6.65
CA ILE A 67 11.41 -28.27 -7.53
C ILE A 67 12.13 -27.04 -8.08
N LEU A 68 12.21 -26.95 -9.41
CA LEU A 68 12.81 -25.82 -10.12
C LEU A 68 11.72 -25.16 -10.95
N THR A 69 11.43 -23.89 -10.65
CA THR A 69 10.39 -23.11 -11.31
C THR A 69 11.04 -21.87 -11.92
N LEU A 70 10.96 -21.75 -13.25
CA LEU A 70 11.54 -20.60 -13.98
C LEU A 70 10.83 -19.27 -13.62
N GLY A 71 9.53 -19.32 -13.37
CA GLY A 71 8.74 -18.17 -12.97
C GLY A 71 7.45 -18.59 -12.27
N SER A 72 7.10 -17.89 -11.19
CA SER A 72 5.86 -18.05 -10.45
C SER A 72 5.12 -16.71 -10.37
N PHE A 73 3.79 -16.77 -10.45
CA PHE A 73 2.93 -15.58 -10.36
C PHE A 73 1.97 -15.73 -9.19
N GLU A 74 1.78 -14.66 -8.43
CA GLU A 74 0.91 -14.65 -7.27
C GLU A 74 0.04 -13.40 -7.23
N ILE A 75 -1.25 -13.55 -6.94
CA ILE A 75 -2.12 -12.41 -6.63
C ILE A 75 -1.87 -12.01 -5.17
N VAL A 76 -1.02 -11.01 -4.97
CA VAL A 76 -0.65 -10.52 -3.63
C VAL A 76 -1.65 -9.53 -3.06
N ARG A 77 -2.48 -8.92 -3.92
CA ARG A 77 -3.66 -8.14 -3.48
C ARG A 77 -4.84 -8.42 -4.41
N PRO A 78 -6.04 -8.76 -3.89
CA PRO A 78 -7.20 -9.03 -4.69
C PRO A 78 -7.78 -7.74 -5.31
N ALA A 79 -8.58 -7.90 -6.37
CA ALA A 79 -9.36 -6.81 -6.94
C ALA A 79 -10.33 -6.23 -5.90
N ARG A 80 -10.57 -4.92 -5.95
CA ARG A 80 -11.47 -4.25 -5.01
C ARG A 80 -12.22 -3.09 -5.66
N LEU A 81 -13.36 -2.75 -5.10
CA LEU A 81 -14.10 -1.54 -5.48
C LEU A 81 -13.47 -0.30 -4.85
N SER A 82 -13.52 0.81 -5.58
CA SER A 82 -13.00 2.11 -5.14
C SER A 82 -13.79 3.24 -5.78
N THR A 83 -14.04 4.30 -5.03
CA THR A 83 -14.69 5.52 -5.54
C THR A 83 -13.74 6.40 -6.35
N ARG A 84 -12.43 6.26 -6.10
CA ARG A 84 -11.35 6.91 -6.84
C ARG A 84 -10.20 5.92 -7.09
N PRO A 85 -9.40 6.09 -8.14
CA PRO A 85 -8.15 5.36 -8.28
C PRO A 85 -7.23 5.57 -7.06
N PRO A 86 -6.38 4.58 -6.73
CA PRO A 86 -5.23 4.81 -5.86
C PRO A 86 -4.33 5.91 -6.44
N THR A 87 -3.49 6.49 -5.60
CA THR A 87 -2.49 7.50 -5.99
C THR A 87 -1.21 7.24 -5.21
N TRP A 88 -0.07 7.78 -5.67
CA TRP A 88 1.17 7.71 -4.90
C TRP A 88 1.02 8.27 -3.47
N ARG A 89 0.09 9.20 -3.24
CA ARG A 89 -0.20 9.77 -1.92
C ARG A 89 -0.71 8.72 -0.93
N ASP A 90 -1.46 7.73 -1.41
CA ASP A 90 -1.95 6.62 -0.59
C ASP A 90 -0.81 5.71 -0.10
N TYR A 91 0.40 5.83 -0.69
CA TYR A 91 1.58 5.06 -0.32
C TYR A 91 2.62 5.90 0.43
N LEU A 92 2.85 7.14 0.00
CA LEU A 92 3.97 7.95 0.49
C LEU A 92 3.57 8.98 1.55
N LEU A 93 2.29 9.37 1.63
CA LEU A 93 1.78 10.30 2.64
C LEU A 93 1.06 9.55 3.77
N VAL A 94 1.75 8.56 4.35
CA VAL A 94 1.23 7.81 5.50
C VAL A 94 1.49 8.61 6.77
N GLU A 95 0.47 8.73 7.61
CA GLU A 95 0.62 9.39 8.91
C GLU A 95 1.62 8.63 9.79
N ALA A 96 2.40 9.38 10.58
CA ALA A 96 3.26 8.78 11.58
C ALA A 96 2.39 8.03 12.60
N TYR A 97 2.74 6.77 12.91
CA TYR A 97 2.09 6.03 13.98
C TYR A 97 2.32 6.75 15.32
N SER A 98 1.27 7.39 15.84
CA SER A 98 1.29 7.97 17.18
C SER A 98 0.92 6.88 18.20
N ALA A 99 1.91 6.10 18.64
CA ALA A 99 1.73 5.26 19.82
C ALA A 99 1.62 6.18 21.06
N PRO A 100 0.63 5.98 21.96
CA PRO A 100 0.54 6.78 23.17
C PRO A 100 1.86 6.73 23.92
N ALA A 101 2.34 7.90 24.34
CA ALA A 101 3.56 7.97 25.14
C ALA A 101 3.37 7.08 26.38
N PRO A 102 4.31 6.18 26.70
CA PRO A 102 4.26 5.49 27.97
C PRO A 102 4.22 6.57 29.06
N THR A 103 3.42 6.37 30.10
CA THR A 103 3.43 7.21 31.31
C THR A 103 4.84 7.20 31.88
N ALA A 104 5.66 8.16 31.45
CA ALA A 104 7.04 8.26 31.85
C ALA A 104 7.08 8.92 33.23
N VAL A 105 7.74 8.26 34.17
CA VAL A 105 8.29 8.97 35.33
C VAL A 105 9.41 9.85 34.79
N GLY A 106 9.19 11.16 34.76
CA GLY A 106 10.19 12.12 34.30
C GLY A 106 11.41 12.18 35.24
N PRO A 107 12.53 12.76 34.77
CA PRO A 107 13.70 13.00 35.60
C PRO A 107 13.35 13.88 36.81
N ARG A 108 13.96 13.58 37.96
CA ARG A 108 13.67 14.23 39.25
C ARG A 108 14.75 15.21 39.70
N ASN A 109 15.92 15.15 39.08
CA ASN A 109 17.08 16.00 39.40
C ASN A 109 17.92 16.27 38.14
N GLY A 110 18.90 17.17 38.25
CA GLY A 110 19.73 17.59 37.11
C GLY A 110 20.56 16.47 36.48
N ALA A 111 21.08 15.52 37.28
CA ALA A 111 21.84 14.39 36.75
C ALA A 111 20.95 13.43 35.95
N GLU A 112 19.74 13.16 36.45
CA GLU A 112 18.73 12.39 35.72
C GLU A 112 18.26 13.09 34.45
N GLN A 113 18.16 14.43 34.47
CA GLN A 113 17.82 15.23 33.28
C GLN A 113 18.90 15.11 32.20
N SER A 114 20.18 15.24 32.56
CA SER A 114 21.26 15.11 31.58
C SER A 114 21.31 13.71 30.95
N ALA A 115 21.18 12.65 31.76
CA ALA A 115 21.10 11.28 31.25
C ALA A 115 19.85 11.04 30.39
N TRP A 116 18.74 11.72 30.72
CA TRP A 116 17.52 11.68 29.93
C TRP A 116 17.72 12.33 28.55
N ASP A 117 18.29 13.52 28.51
CA ASP A 117 18.50 14.28 27.27
C ASP A 117 19.48 13.57 26.33
N GLU A 118 20.54 12.97 26.86
CA GLU A 118 21.49 12.16 26.09
C GLU A 118 20.81 10.92 25.49
N ALA A 119 20.05 10.18 26.30
CA ALA A 119 19.33 9.00 25.85
C ALA A 119 18.19 9.34 24.87
N TYR A 120 17.58 10.52 25.00
CA TYR A 120 16.57 11.02 24.10
C TYR A 120 17.17 11.43 22.74
N GLY A 121 18.24 12.22 22.77
CA GLY A 121 18.93 12.71 21.57
C GLY A 121 19.49 11.57 20.71
N SER A 122 20.20 10.62 21.33
CA SER A 122 20.74 9.45 20.62
C SER A 122 19.64 8.57 20.01
N ALA A 123 18.53 8.38 20.72
CA ALA A 123 17.42 7.58 20.24
C ALA A 123 16.62 8.27 19.11
N LYS A 124 16.67 9.60 19.02
CA LYS A 124 16.03 10.36 17.93
C LYS A 124 16.59 9.98 16.56
N GLU A 125 17.90 9.81 16.45
CA GLU A 125 18.55 9.39 15.20
C GLU A 125 18.10 7.99 14.75
N ILE A 126 17.79 7.10 15.70
CA ILE A 126 17.20 5.78 15.39
C ILE A 126 15.84 5.96 14.73
N GLY A 127 14.96 6.78 15.32
CA GLY A 127 13.64 7.08 14.74
C GLY A 127 13.71 7.68 13.34
N VAL A 128 14.67 8.58 13.09
CA VAL A 128 14.91 9.15 11.75
C VAL A 128 15.27 8.06 10.74
N ARG A 129 16.14 7.11 11.10
CA ARG A 129 16.51 6.00 10.22
C ARG A 129 15.32 5.07 9.95
N GLU A 130 14.52 4.77 10.96
CA GLU A 130 13.30 3.97 10.82
C GLU A 130 12.30 4.63 9.89
N ALA A 131 12.05 5.95 10.02
CA ALA A 131 11.16 6.69 9.13
C ALA A 131 11.61 6.64 7.67
N ARG A 132 12.92 6.77 7.41
CA ARG A 132 13.47 6.65 6.05
C ARG A 132 13.34 5.24 5.50
N ALA A 133 13.60 4.21 6.31
CA ALA A 133 13.40 2.83 5.90
C ALA A 133 11.92 2.56 5.55
N THR A 134 10.99 3.03 6.38
CA THR A 134 9.54 2.96 6.10
C THR A 134 9.18 3.69 4.81
N PHE A 135 9.76 4.85 4.53
CA PHE A 135 9.54 5.55 3.26
C PHE A 135 10.03 4.73 2.06
N THR A 136 11.23 4.14 2.13
CA THR A 136 11.76 3.25 1.08
C THR A 136 10.85 2.04 0.86
N GLU A 137 10.42 1.35 1.92
CA GLU A 137 9.49 0.22 1.83
C GLU A 137 8.16 0.61 1.18
N ASN A 138 7.65 1.81 1.49
CA ASN A 138 6.43 2.33 0.90
C ASN A 138 6.60 2.68 -0.59
N LEU A 139 7.77 3.19 -0.98
CA LEU A 139 8.11 3.44 -2.38
C LEU A 139 8.24 2.13 -3.17
N ASP A 140 8.92 1.12 -2.62
CA ASP A 140 9.01 -0.20 -3.23
C ASP A 140 7.62 -0.83 -3.38
N ARG A 141 6.76 -0.66 -2.37
CA ARG A 141 5.37 -1.11 -2.44
C ARG A 141 4.59 -0.39 -3.54
N LEU A 142 4.76 0.92 -3.67
CA LEU A 142 4.16 1.74 -4.73
C LEU A 142 4.56 1.24 -6.13
N ASP A 143 5.86 1.06 -6.37
CA ASP A 143 6.39 0.57 -7.63
C ASP A 143 5.88 -0.85 -7.95
N ARG A 144 6.00 -1.76 -6.98
CA ARG A 144 5.53 -3.16 -7.09
C ARG A 144 4.05 -3.22 -7.43
N ASP A 145 3.24 -2.40 -6.77
CA ASP A 145 1.80 -2.44 -6.90
C ASP A 145 1.33 -1.89 -8.26
N LEU A 146 1.91 -0.79 -8.75
CA LEU A 146 1.61 -0.29 -10.10
C LEU A 146 2.03 -1.30 -11.17
N ALA A 147 3.24 -1.85 -11.07
CA ALA A 147 3.72 -2.86 -12.01
C ALA A 147 2.85 -4.14 -11.98
N GLY A 148 2.42 -4.57 -10.81
CA GLY A 148 1.57 -5.76 -10.68
C GLY A 148 0.15 -5.57 -11.21
N MET A 149 -0.40 -4.34 -11.20
CA MET A 149 -1.68 -4.03 -11.87
C MET A 149 -1.55 -4.11 -13.39
N ARG A 150 -0.45 -3.59 -13.95
CA ARG A 150 -0.16 -3.71 -15.39
C ARG A 150 0.01 -5.16 -15.81
N ARG A 151 0.78 -5.93 -15.04
CA ARG A 151 0.96 -7.37 -15.24
C ARG A 151 -0.37 -8.12 -15.23
N TYR A 152 -1.30 -7.75 -14.34
CA TYR A 152 -2.65 -8.32 -14.35
C TYR A 152 -3.33 -8.14 -15.73
N HIS A 153 -3.32 -6.92 -16.28
CA HIS A 153 -3.95 -6.64 -17.57
C HIS A 153 -3.32 -7.43 -18.70
N GLU A 154 -1.98 -7.55 -18.71
CA GLU A 154 -1.26 -8.35 -19.71
C GLU A 154 -1.63 -9.83 -19.64
N LEU A 155 -1.60 -10.42 -18.43
CA LEU A 155 -1.95 -11.82 -18.22
C LEU A 155 -3.43 -12.08 -18.53
N ALA A 156 -4.33 -11.16 -18.17
CA ALA A 156 -5.75 -11.27 -18.49
C ALA A 156 -6.00 -11.20 -20.00
N ALA A 157 -5.31 -10.30 -20.72
CA ALA A 157 -5.38 -10.20 -22.18
C ALA A 157 -4.89 -11.48 -22.89
N ARG A 158 -3.90 -12.17 -22.30
CA ARG A 158 -3.40 -13.47 -22.77
C ARG A 158 -4.24 -14.67 -22.30
N GLY A 159 -5.27 -14.43 -21.47
CA GLY A 159 -6.16 -15.47 -20.94
C GLY A 159 -5.61 -16.26 -19.74
N ALA A 160 -4.46 -15.87 -19.18
CA ALA A 160 -3.88 -16.48 -17.98
C ALA A 160 -4.63 -16.13 -16.69
N LEU A 161 -5.31 -14.98 -16.65
CA LEU A 161 -6.16 -14.54 -15.53
C LEU A 161 -7.62 -14.32 -15.98
N SER A 162 -8.57 -14.53 -15.08
CA SER A 162 -9.96 -14.13 -15.30
C SER A 162 -10.16 -12.61 -15.14
N LEU A 163 -11.14 -12.07 -15.87
CA LEU A 163 -11.66 -10.73 -15.62
C LEU A 163 -12.55 -10.73 -14.36
N PRO A 164 -12.62 -9.63 -13.60
CA PRO A 164 -13.57 -9.51 -12.50
C PRO A 164 -15.00 -9.62 -13.03
N ILE A 165 -15.85 -10.33 -12.30
CA ILE A 165 -17.29 -10.35 -12.60
C ILE A 165 -17.96 -9.33 -11.70
N VAL A 166 -18.63 -8.34 -12.31
CA VAL A 166 -19.39 -7.32 -11.60
C VAL A 166 -20.86 -7.33 -11.99
N THR A 167 -21.71 -7.04 -11.01
CA THR A 167 -23.12 -6.70 -11.25
C THR A 167 -23.29 -5.21 -11.07
N THR A 168 -24.00 -4.57 -12.01
CA THR A 168 -24.31 -3.15 -11.93
C THR A 168 -25.82 -2.93 -11.89
N GLY A 169 -26.26 -2.07 -10.97
CA GLY A 169 -27.64 -1.64 -10.85
C GLY A 169 -27.74 -0.13 -11.02
N LYS A 170 -28.81 0.35 -11.68
CA LYS A 170 -29.10 1.78 -11.81
C LYS A 170 -30.50 2.06 -11.28
N THR A 171 -30.62 2.99 -10.35
CA THR A 171 -31.88 3.42 -9.77
C THR A 171 -32.04 4.93 -9.97
N LYS A 172 -33.08 5.35 -10.71
CA LYS A 172 -33.31 6.78 -11.01
C LYS A 172 -33.57 7.60 -9.75
N LEU A 173 -34.33 7.05 -8.80
CA LEU A 173 -34.64 7.67 -7.52
C LEU A 173 -34.83 6.58 -6.47
N ARG A 174 -34.07 6.65 -5.37
CA ARG A 174 -34.25 5.80 -4.19
C ARG A 174 -34.57 6.67 -2.99
N ILE A 175 -35.78 6.54 -2.45
CA ILE A 175 -36.17 7.18 -1.18
C ILE A 175 -35.83 6.22 -0.03
N SER A 176 -35.16 6.72 1.00
CA SER A 176 -34.74 5.94 2.16
C SER A 176 -34.83 6.76 3.45
N LYS A 177 -34.47 6.14 4.58
CA LYS A 177 -34.54 6.75 5.93
C LYS A 177 -35.91 7.37 6.22
N ASN A 178 -36.99 6.61 6.01
CA ASN A 178 -38.38 7.02 6.23
C ASN A 178 -38.74 8.36 5.55
N GLY A 179 -38.32 8.54 4.29
CA GLY A 179 -38.61 9.75 3.51
C GLY A 179 -37.62 10.91 3.71
N ARG A 180 -36.63 10.76 4.59
CA ARG A 180 -35.66 11.84 4.89
C ARG A 180 -34.44 11.86 3.98
N ARG A 181 -34.28 10.87 3.10
CA ARG A 181 -33.18 10.80 2.13
C ARG A 181 -33.70 10.40 0.76
N ALA A 182 -33.31 11.16 -0.26
CA ALA A 182 -33.55 10.86 -1.66
C ALA A 182 -32.20 10.76 -2.38
N ASP A 183 -31.87 9.59 -2.91
CA ASP A 183 -30.70 9.35 -3.73
C ASP A 183 -31.15 9.34 -5.20
N VAL A 184 -30.64 10.26 -6.01
CA VAL A 184 -31.01 10.43 -7.44
C VAL A 184 -29.90 9.87 -8.33
N GLY A 185 -30.26 9.07 -9.33
CA GLY A 185 -29.32 8.51 -10.30
C GLY A 185 -28.32 7.53 -9.69
N GLU A 186 -28.72 6.80 -8.66
CA GLU A 186 -27.86 5.83 -7.98
C GLU A 186 -27.35 4.76 -8.95
N ARG A 187 -26.03 4.54 -8.93
CA ARG A 187 -25.36 3.40 -9.57
C ARG A 187 -24.77 2.53 -8.46
N VAL A 188 -25.17 1.27 -8.42
CA VAL A 188 -24.59 0.24 -7.55
C VAL A 188 -23.66 -0.61 -8.40
N VAL A 189 -22.43 -0.83 -7.93
CA VAL A 189 -21.48 -1.76 -8.53
C VAL A 189 -21.10 -2.76 -7.44
N GLU A 190 -21.21 -4.04 -7.74
CA GLU A 190 -20.88 -5.10 -6.80
C GLU A 190 -19.93 -6.10 -7.47
N LEU A 191 -18.80 -6.37 -6.83
CA LEU A 191 -17.81 -7.34 -7.28
C LEU A 191 -18.22 -8.74 -6.82
N LYS A 192 -18.63 -9.60 -7.76
CA LYS A 192 -19.12 -10.97 -7.47
C LYS A 192 -18.00 -12.00 -7.44
N VAL A 193 -17.02 -11.87 -8.34
CA VAL A 193 -15.90 -12.82 -8.45
C VAL A 193 -14.61 -12.04 -8.64
N THR A 194 -13.65 -12.31 -7.76
CA THR A 194 -12.28 -11.79 -7.88
C THR A 194 -11.52 -12.57 -8.96
N PRO A 195 -10.63 -11.92 -9.72
CA PRO A 195 -9.74 -12.61 -10.65
C PRO A 195 -8.97 -13.77 -10.03
N SER A 196 -8.75 -14.82 -10.82
CA SER A 196 -7.99 -16.02 -10.46
C SER A 196 -7.24 -16.54 -11.67
N PHE A 197 -6.12 -17.24 -11.43
CA PHE A 197 -5.36 -17.89 -12.52
C PHE A 197 -6.21 -18.96 -13.21
N LYS A 198 -6.00 -19.09 -14.51
CA LYS A 198 -6.61 -20.11 -15.36
C LYS A 198 -5.54 -21.10 -15.80
N ALA A 199 -5.96 -22.33 -16.10
CA ALA A 199 -5.13 -23.31 -16.80
C ALA A 199 -4.95 -22.90 -18.28
N ALA A 200 -4.13 -21.88 -18.50
CA ALA A 200 -3.75 -21.37 -19.82
C ALA A 200 -2.45 -22.03 -20.31
N SER A 201 -2.12 -21.83 -21.58
CA SER A 201 -0.82 -22.30 -22.09
C SER A 201 0.34 -21.55 -21.40
N PRO A 202 1.53 -22.17 -21.25
CA PRO A 202 2.68 -21.47 -20.67
C PRO A 202 3.10 -20.20 -21.42
N ALA A 203 2.70 -20.06 -22.69
CA ALA A 203 2.96 -18.83 -23.46
C ALA A 203 2.14 -17.63 -22.95
N ALA A 204 1.03 -17.86 -22.24
CA ALA A 204 0.23 -16.78 -21.65
C ALA A 204 0.88 -16.13 -20.41
N PHE A 205 1.94 -16.76 -19.87
CA PHE A 205 2.70 -16.32 -18.70
C PHE A 205 4.11 -15.82 -19.07
N ARG A 206 4.39 -15.65 -20.37
CA ARG A 206 5.62 -15.06 -20.90
C ARG A 206 5.35 -13.66 -21.38
#